data_AF-A0AAD1N7Q3-F1
#
_entry.id   AF-A0AAD1N7Q3-F1
#
_cell.length_a   1.000
_cell.length_b   1.000
_cell.length_c   1.000
_cell.angle_alpha   90.00
_cell.angle_beta   90.00
_cell.angle_gamma   90.00
#
_symmetry.space_group_name_H-M   'P 1'
#
loop_
_entity.id
_entity.type
_entity.pdbx_description
1 polymer ?
#
loop_
_entity_poly.entity_id
_entity_poly.type
_entity_poly.pdbx_seq_one_letter_code
_entity_poly.pdbx_strand_id
1 'polypeptide(L)'
;MEIKPLVSINDLIEKKDYHFFIPSYQRGYRWDENEVKNLLEDFAEFENNAEKEDFYCLQPLVVKKEKKYFRVIDGQQRLTTIYLILKALENLLKEEYQVNDFFTIEYETRTESQEFLEDISKKNEQEAKKNIDFWYMYKNFHFIKNWLNESIKNNKITPRRLSELLLSKSRNDGIKFIWYEIEKNEKEEDVFTRLNIGKIPLTNAELIKALFLFQIKKRHNNKDIIQKEQNILVSEWDNIEISLQNDRFFHFLFKEKYDKPSRIEFIFDLIADDLEVEIENLKNDDEKRSFYIFNEYIDSYDKARKLWKKVKYYYRVFEELYNNLQYYHLVGYLTNKNTSKSIAEIIEWYKNLSKDKFLKRLKDEIIIKDIDKIEDLDYYKNKSKISDILFLFNILISIESRFFRYPFDLHKKEKWSLEHINPQNPLEMSEEEKEEVLKGYIDDEKYKEEIENVLKIKDVDKYNEIIRKIIDYDDDSLGNLTLLSQSINSSIGNNFFKYKRKEIINLDKDSKFVPPATKLVFLKYFTQEPKSLYKWEIEDKKSYIEEIKNRLKSFGGE
;
A
#
# COMPACT_ATOMS: atom_id res chain seq x y z
N MET A 1 22.65 20.56 18.32
CA MET A 1 22.53 19.10 18.54
C MET A 1 23.90 18.43 18.50
N GLU A 2 24.37 17.85 19.60
CA GLU A 2 25.47 16.87 19.55
C GLU A 2 24.86 15.48 19.39
N ILE A 3 24.66 15.07 18.14
CA ILE A 3 24.25 13.70 17.84
C ILE A 3 25.47 12.81 18.08
N LYS A 4 25.39 11.89 19.04
CA LYS A 4 26.19 10.65 19.00
C LYS A 4 25.39 9.67 18.16
N PRO A 5 25.67 9.52 16.86
CA PRO A 5 24.76 8.81 15.96
C PRO A 5 24.71 7.30 16.23
N LEU A 6 25.73 6.78 16.90
CA LEU A 6 25.85 5.38 17.29
C LEU A 6 26.51 5.34 18.67
N VAL A 7 25.94 4.56 19.58
CA VAL A 7 26.51 4.28 20.90
C VAL A 7 26.68 2.77 21.01
N SER A 8 27.91 2.30 21.22
CA SER A 8 28.18 0.87 21.37
C SER A 8 27.69 0.35 22.72
N ILE A 9 27.43 -0.96 22.81
CA ILE A 9 27.12 -1.56 24.11
C ILE A 9 28.29 -1.37 25.08
N ASN A 10 29.54 -1.50 24.61
CA ASN A 10 30.73 -1.18 25.39
C ASN A 10 30.72 0.26 25.94
N ASP A 11 30.29 1.26 25.16
CA ASP A 11 30.17 2.65 25.62
C ASP A 11 29.17 2.80 26.77
N LEU A 12 28.09 2.03 26.77
CA LEU A 12 27.09 2.02 27.85
C LEU A 12 27.67 1.42 29.15
N ILE A 13 28.65 0.52 29.03
CA ILE A 13 29.27 -0.21 30.15
C ILE A 13 30.48 0.57 30.71
N GLU A 14 31.46 0.95 29.88
CA GLU A 14 32.75 1.51 30.33
C GLU A 14 32.61 2.88 30.99
N LYS A 15 31.67 3.71 30.53
CA LYS A 15 31.58 5.11 30.97
C LYS A 15 30.98 5.26 32.37
N LYS A 16 30.38 4.21 32.97
CA LYS A 16 29.70 4.21 34.28
C LYS A 16 28.70 5.35 34.55
N ASP A 17 28.38 6.16 33.54
CA ASP A 17 27.54 7.37 33.62
C ASP A 17 26.14 7.17 33.01
N TYR A 18 25.83 5.97 32.51
CA TYR A 18 24.54 5.68 31.88
C TYR A 18 23.55 5.11 32.89
N HIS A 19 22.70 6.00 33.39
CA HIS A 19 21.51 5.66 34.15
C HIS A 19 20.28 5.92 33.28
N PHE A 20 19.49 4.89 32.99
CA PHE A 20 18.27 5.01 32.19
C PHE A 20 17.06 5.06 33.10
N PHE A 21 16.14 5.97 32.80
CA PHE A 21 14.88 6.12 33.53
C PHE A 21 13.72 5.87 32.57
N ILE A 22 12.89 4.87 32.89
CA ILE A 22 11.71 4.49 32.11
C ILE A 22 10.47 5.21 32.67
N PRO A 23 9.86 6.14 31.91
CA PRO A 23 8.67 6.86 32.35
C PRO A 23 7.43 5.98 32.49
N SER A 24 6.49 6.43 33.32
CA SER A 24 5.24 5.77 33.69
C SER A 24 4.30 5.49 32.53
N TYR A 25 4.34 6.30 31.47
CA TYR A 25 3.54 6.10 30.26
C TYR A 25 3.98 4.89 29.44
N GLN A 26 5.18 4.35 29.68
CA GLN A 26 5.67 3.17 28.99
C GLN A 26 5.15 1.87 29.63
N ARG A 27 4.78 0.90 28.77
CA ARG A 27 4.44 -0.46 29.20
C ARG A 27 5.65 -1.16 29.83
N GLY A 28 5.41 -2.11 30.74
CA GLY A 28 6.48 -2.94 31.29
C GLY A 28 7.19 -3.81 30.24
N TYR A 29 8.23 -4.53 30.65
CA TYR A 29 8.96 -5.44 29.76
C TYR A 29 8.06 -6.62 29.33
N ARG A 30 7.86 -6.79 28.02
CA ARG A 30 6.88 -7.72 27.43
C ARG A 30 7.41 -8.49 26.23
N TRP A 31 8.69 -8.36 25.90
CA TRP A 31 9.25 -9.21 24.85
C TRP A 31 9.11 -10.67 25.20
N ASP A 32 8.69 -11.49 24.25
CA ASP A 32 8.61 -12.94 24.41
C ASP A 32 9.90 -13.63 23.95
N GLU A 33 9.95 -14.96 24.10
CA GLU A 33 11.12 -15.75 23.72
C GLU A 33 11.41 -15.69 22.22
N ASN A 34 10.40 -15.47 21.37
CA ASN A 34 10.60 -15.38 19.93
C ASN A 34 11.29 -14.06 19.56
N GLU A 35 10.86 -12.93 20.14
CA GLU A 35 11.51 -11.64 19.94
C GLU A 35 12.97 -11.66 20.42
N VAL A 36 13.23 -12.29 21.57
CA VAL A 36 14.59 -12.48 22.10
C VAL A 36 15.41 -13.44 21.24
N LYS A 37 14.81 -14.54 20.77
CA LYS A 37 15.46 -15.51 19.88
C LYS A 37 15.91 -14.85 18.58
N ASN A 38 15.01 -14.10 17.93
CA ASN A 38 15.33 -13.43 16.68
C ASN A 38 16.52 -12.48 16.87
N LEU A 39 16.54 -11.69 17.95
CA LEU A 39 17.67 -10.81 18.25
C LEU A 39 19.00 -11.57 18.41
N LEU A 40 18.97 -12.71 19.12
CA LEU A 40 20.16 -13.54 19.32
C LEU A 40 20.62 -14.24 18.03
N GLU A 41 19.67 -14.66 17.19
CA GLU A 41 19.97 -15.24 15.88
C GLU A 41 20.58 -14.20 14.93
N ASP A 42 20.05 -12.97 14.93
CA ASP A 42 20.64 -11.85 14.18
C ASP A 42 22.09 -11.58 14.60
N PHE A 43 22.39 -11.61 15.90
CA PHE A 43 23.78 -11.43 16.38
C PHE A 43 24.70 -12.57 15.97
N ALA A 44 24.20 -13.81 15.99
CA ALA A 44 24.98 -14.96 15.56
C ALA A 44 25.23 -14.95 14.04
N GLU A 45 24.22 -14.60 13.26
CA GLU A 45 24.34 -14.45 11.81
C GLU A 45 25.32 -13.33 11.47
N PHE A 46 25.21 -12.20 12.15
CA PHE A 46 26.14 -11.08 12.00
C PHE A 46 27.59 -11.50 12.27
N GLU A 47 27.88 -12.17 13.38
CA GLU A 47 29.23 -12.62 13.70
C GLU A 47 29.79 -13.61 12.65
N ASN A 48 28.94 -14.45 12.08
CA ASN A 48 29.36 -15.44 11.08
C ASN A 48 29.58 -14.84 9.69
N ASN A 49 28.89 -13.74 9.37
CA ASN A 49 28.91 -13.12 8.04
C ASN A 49 29.69 -11.80 7.98
N ALA A 50 30.05 -11.20 9.11
CA ALA A 50 30.73 -9.90 9.14
C ALA A 50 32.18 -9.97 8.63
N GLU A 51 32.55 -9.05 7.73
CA GLU A 51 33.95 -8.74 7.49
C GLU A 51 34.57 -8.11 8.76
N LYS A 52 35.88 -8.24 8.96
CA LYS A 52 36.61 -7.86 10.20
C LYS A 52 36.47 -6.39 10.66
N GLU A 53 35.71 -5.55 9.96
CA GLU A 53 35.51 -4.12 10.25
C GLU A 53 34.04 -3.66 10.12
N ASP A 54 33.05 -4.55 10.29
CA ASP A 54 31.62 -4.20 10.22
C ASP A 54 30.94 -4.22 11.59
N PHE A 55 29.84 -3.46 11.75
CA PHE A 55 29.08 -3.34 13.02
C PHE A 55 27.58 -3.59 12.86
N TYR A 56 26.96 -4.18 13.88
CA TYR A 56 25.52 -4.43 13.92
C TYR A 56 24.76 -3.24 14.52
N CYS A 57 23.78 -2.72 13.77
CA CYS A 57 22.91 -1.63 14.24
C CYS A 57 21.64 -2.17 14.90
N LEU A 58 21.51 -1.97 16.21
CA LEU A 58 20.23 -2.06 16.88
C LEU A 58 19.33 -0.89 16.46
N GLN A 59 18.03 -1.18 16.37
CA GLN A 59 16.98 -0.19 16.15
C GLN A 59 17.08 0.99 17.14
N PRO A 60 16.53 2.18 16.79
CA PRO A 60 16.65 3.41 17.55
C PRO A 60 16.42 3.27 19.06
N LEU A 61 17.29 3.89 19.85
CA LEU A 61 17.08 4.19 21.27
C LEU A 61 16.90 5.70 21.40
N VAL A 62 15.66 6.12 21.64
CA VAL A 62 15.27 7.53 21.72
C VAL A 62 15.27 7.94 23.18
N VAL A 63 16.06 8.95 23.53
CA VAL A 63 16.24 9.40 24.90
C VAL A 63 16.19 10.91 25.02
N LYS A 64 15.94 11.39 26.24
CA LYS A 64 16.17 12.77 26.65
C LYS A 64 17.20 12.80 27.76
N LYS A 65 18.26 13.57 27.55
CA LYS A 65 19.33 13.71 28.55
C LYS A 65 18.92 14.68 29.65
N GLU A 66 18.84 14.16 30.87
CA GLU A 66 18.70 14.92 32.09
C GLU A 66 20.05 15.02 32.83
N LYS A 67 20.09 15.82 33.92
CA LYS A 67 21.36 16.11 34.63
C LYS A 67 22.13 14.86 35.09
N LYS A 68 21.44 13.76 35.40
CA LYS A 68 22.03 12.54 35.99
C LYS A 68 21.59 11.23 35.32
N TYR A 69 20.64 11.29 34.39
CA TYR A 69 20.05 10.10 33.78
C TYR A 69 19.53 10.42 32.37
N PHE A 70 19.24 9.39 31.60
CA PHE A 70 18.59 9.46 30.31
C PHE A 70 17.16 8.96 30.46
N ARG A 71 16.17 9.84 30.26
CA ARG A 71 14.77 9.39 30.14
C ARG A 71 14.61 8.68 28.81
N VAL A 72 14.22 7.41 28.85
CA VAL A 72 13.95 6.64 27.64
C VAL A 72 12.57 7.04 27.13
N ILE A 73 12.46 7.28 25.83
CA ILE A 73 11.20 7.62 25.14
C ILE A 73 10.77 6.46 24.26
N ASP A 74 11.71 5.84 23.52
CA ASP A 74 11.48 4.62 22.76
C ASP A 74 12.70 3.70 22.81
N GLY A 75 12.50 2.40 22.65
CA GLY A 75 13.55 1.37 22.69
C GLY A 75 13.73 0.65 24.02
N GLN A 76 12.83 0.84 24.99
CA GLN A 76 12.91 0.22 26.32
C GLN A 76 13.02 -1.31 26.32
N GLN A 77 12.34 -2.00 25.38
CA GLN A 77 12.30 -3.46 25.34
C GLN A 77 13.68 -3.99 24.92
N ARG A 78 14.25 -3.41 23.85
CA ARG A 78 15.60 -3.71 23.36
C ARG A 78 16.66 -3.42 24.43
N LEU A 79 16.56 -2.26 25.10
CA LEU A 79 17.48 -1.88 26.17
C LEU A 79 17.47 -2.91 27.32
N THR A 80 16.29 -3.34 27.74
CA THR A 80 16.12 -4.36 28.78
C THR A 80 16.66 -5.72 28.34
N THR A 81 16.39 -6.13 27.10
CA THR A 81 16.91 -7.41 26.57
C THR A 81 18.43 -7.42 26.49
N ILE A 82 19.07 -6.34 26.06
CA ILE A 82 20.54 -6.21 26.08
C ILE A 82 21.06 -6.35 27.51
N TYR A 83 20.41 -5.71 28.48
CA TYR A 83 20.78 -5.86 29.89
C TYR A 83 20.68 -7.34 30.34
N LEU A 84 19.61 -8.05 29.96
CA LEU A 84 19.46 -9.48 30.27
C LEU A 84 20.55 -10.35 29.64
N ILE A 85 20.98 -10.04 28.41
CA ILE A 85 22.10 -10.73 27.74
C ILE A 85 23.40 -10.51 28.52
N LEU A 86 23.68 -9.26 28.92
CA LEU A 86 24.84 -8.94 29.76
C LEU A 86 24.80 -9.68 31.10
N LYS A 87 23.63 -9.77 31.76
CA LYS A 87 23.46 -10.56 32.99
C LYS A 87 23.66 -12.06 32.78
N ALA A 88 23.25 -12.61 31.63
CA ALA A 88 23.47 -14.02 31.32
C ALA A 88 24.98 -14.34 31.14
N LEU A 89 25.76 -13.36 30.69
CA LEU A 89 27.21 -13.43 30.48
C LEU A 89 28.03 -12.91 31.68
N GLU A 90 27.39 -12.48 32.77
CA GLU A 90 28.00 -11.74 33.88
C GLU A 90 29.28 -12.38 34.44
N ASN A 91 29.26 -13.69 34.70
CA ASN A 91 30.44 -14.41 35.23
C ASN A 91 31.60 -14.37 34.24
N LEU A 92 31.33 -14.60 32.95
CA LEU A 92 32.34 -14.59 31.89
C LEU A 92 32.92 -13.18 31.70
N LEU A 93 32.05 -12.17 31.65
CA LEU A 93 32.44 -10.76 31.52
C LEU A 93 33.32 -10.30 32.70
N LYS A 94 33.02 -10.78 33.90
CA LYS A 94 33.80 -10.50 35.10
C LYS A 94 35.16 -11.20 35.09
N GLU A 95 35.19 -12.48 34.76
CA GLU A 95 36.40 -13.32 34.81
C GLU A 95 37.38 -13.00 33.66
N GLU A 96 36.89 -12.82 32.44
CA GLU A 96 37.74 -12.64 31.24
C GLU A 96 37.95 -11.18 30.85
N TYR A 97 36.97 -10.29 31.10
CA TYR A 97 36.98 -8.90 30.59
C TYR A 97 37.00 -7.83 31.68
N GLN A 98 37.02 -8.22 32.97
CA GLN A 98 37.06 -7.31 34.13
C GLN A 98 35.87 -6.33 34.19
N VAL A 99 34.74 -6.68 33.56
CA VAL A 99 33.50 -5.91 33.62
C VAL A 99 32.72 -6.31 34.87
N ASN A 100 32.63 -5.40 35.83
CA ASN A 100 31.99 -5.65 37.13
C ASN A 100 30.61 -5.00 37.29
N ASP A 101 30.33 -3.96 36.50
CA ASP A 101 29.09 -3.18 36.58
C ASP A 101 28.55 -2.93 35.17
N PHE A 102 27.23 -2.81 35.05
CA PHE A 102 26.52 -2.45 33.81
C PHE A 102 25.78 -1.11 33.99
N PHE A 103 25.19 -0.58 32.90
CA PHE A 103 24.27 0.55 32.99
C PHE A 103 23.03 0.20 33.82
N THR A 104 22.38 1.17 34.47
CA THR A 104 21.18 0.90 35.28
C THR A 104 19.88 1.26 34.54
N ILE A 105 18.79 0.58 34.89
CA ILE A 105 17.44 0.89 34.39
C ILE A 105 16.49 1.05 35.58
N GLU A 106 16.07 2.27 35.84
CA GLU A 106 15.07 2.63 36.86
C GLU A 106 13.69 2.83 36.21
N TYR A 107 12.62 2.53 36.93
CA TYR A 107 11.24 2.60 36.42
C TYR A 107 10.38 3.48 37.32
N GLU A 108 9.68 4.47 36.74
CA GLU A 108 8.89 5.46 37.50
C GLU A 108 7.77 4.84 38.37
N THR A 109 7.05 3.84 37.84
CA THR A 109 5.91 3.20 38.52
C THR A 109 6.17 1.78 38.97
N ARG A 110 7.38 1.25 38.70
CA ARG A 110 7.74 -0.16 38.90
C ARG A 110 9.10 -0.26 39.57
N THR A 111 9.26 0.43 40.69
CA THR A 111 10.54 0.59 41.39
C THR A 111 11.20 -0.75 41.73
N GLU A 112 10.40 -1.76 42.10
CA GLU A 112 10.89 -3.13 42.37
C GLU A 112 11.48 -3.84 41.14
N SER A 113 11.15 -3.41 39.91
CA SER A 113 11.70 -4.00 38.68
C SER A 113 13.19 -3.74 38.51
N GLN A 114 13.71 -2.65 39.07
CA GLN A 114 15.15 -2.40 39.03
C GLN A 114 15.89 -3.44 39.88
N GLU A 115 15.52 -3.58 41.16
CA GLU A 115 16.13 -4.55 42.07
C GLU A 115 15.95 -5.98 41.56
N PHE A 116 14.79 -6.31 41.00
CA PHE A 116 14.54 -7.64 40.42
C PHE A 116 15.47 -7.92 39.22
N LEU A 117 15.65 -6.94 38.33
CA LEU A 117 16.50 -7.05 37.14
C LEU A 117 17.99 -7.15 37.50
N GLU A 118 18.45 -6.37 38.48
CA GLU A 118 19.84 -6.38 38.96
C GLU A 118 20.20 -7.70 39.65
N ASP A 119 19.27 -8.29 40.42
CA ASP A 119 19.46 -9.57 41.11
C ASP A 119 18.91 -10.79 40.35
N ILE A 120 18.57 -10.65 39.05
CA ILE A 120 17.88 -11.68 38.24
C ILE A 120 18.53 -13.08 38.35
N SER A 121 19.85 -13.15 38.47
CA SER A 121 20.62 -14.40 38.56
C SER A 121 20.38 -15.18 39.88
N LYS A 122 19.86 -14.52 40.91
CA LYS A 122 19.53 -15.09 42.23
C LYS A 122 18.03 -15.33 42.43
N LYS A 123 17.18 -14.85 41.52
CA LYS A 123 15.73 -14.96 41.63
C LYS A 123 15.25 -16.35 41.25
N ASN A 124 14.12 -16.76 41.83
CA ASN A 124 13.45 -18.00 41.47
C ASN A 124 12.09 -17.76 40.80
N GLU A 125 11.51 -18.82 40.24
CA GLU A 125 10.24 -18.77 39.51
C GLU A 125 9.06 -18.25 40.37
N GLN A 126 9.05 -18.53 41.69
CA GLN A 126 7.98 -18.06 42.57
C GLN A 126 8.05 -16.55 42.78
N GLU A 127 9.26 -15.99 42.91
CA GLU A 127 9.45 -14.54 42.94
C GLU A 127 9.07 -13.90 41.61
N ALA A 128 9.44 -14.53 40.49
CA ALA A 128 9.10 -14.03 39.16
C ALA A 128 7.59 -13.96 38.91
N LYS A 129 6.80 -14.89 39.46
CA LYS A 129 5.33 -14.89 39.31
C LYS A 129 4.62 -13.77 40.06
N LYS A 130 5.30 -13.04 40.95
CA LYS A 130 4.69 -11.95 41.75
C LYS A 130 4.37 -10.72 40.91
N ASN A 131 5.07 -10.50 39.81
CA ASN A 131 4.85 -9.37 38.91
C ASN A 131 5.03 -9.83 37.46
N ILE A 132 4.14 -9.39 36.58
CA ILE A 132 4.19 -9.75 35.16
C ILE A 132 5.51 -9.31 34.50
N ASP A 133 6.08 -8.17 34.86
CA ASP A 133 7.38 -7.72 34.35
C ASP A 133 8.50 -8.70 34.80
N PHE A 134 8.47 -9.12 36.06
CA PHE A 134 9.43 -10.07 36.62
C PHE A 134 9.35 -11.41 35.89
N TRP A 135 8.13 -11.87 35.58
CA TRP A 135 7.92 -13.09 34.83
C TRP A 135 8.58 -13.04 33.45
N TYR A 136 8.34 -11.98 32.67
CA TYR A 136 8.95 -11.83 31.35
C TYR A 136 10.48 -11.67 31.42
N MET A 137 11.00 -10.93 32.40
CA MET A 137 12.44 -10.78 32.61
C MET A 137 13.09 -12.13 32.97
N TYR A 138 12.50 -12.85 33.92
CA TYR A 138 12.98 -14.17 34.38
C TYR A 138 12.94 -15.20 33.25
N LYS A 139 11.81 -15.30 32.55
CA LYS A 139 11.63 -16.24 31.44
C LYS A 139 12.69 -16.02 30.37
N ASN A 140 12.88 -14.78 29.93
CA ASN A 140 13.86 -14.46 28.90
C ASN A 140 15.30 -14.60 29.37
N PHE A 141 15.61 -14.28 30.63
CA PHE A 141 16.94 -14.54 31.18
C PHE A 141 17.31 -16.03 31.11
N HIS A 142 16.40 -16.91 31.52
CA HIS A 142 16.61 -18.36 31.43
C HIS A 142 16.66 -18.85 29.98
N PHE A 143 15.80 -18.30 29.12
CA PHE A 143 15.84 -18.58 27.68
C PHE A 143 17.19 -18.23 27.06
N ILE A 144 17.73 -17.03 27.33
CA ILE A 144 19.05 -16.59 26.84
C ILE A 144 20.14 -17.57 27.31
N LYS A 145 20.15 -17.97 28.59
CA LYS A 145 21.13 -18.94 29.10
C LYS A 145 21.03 -20.30 28.39
N ASN A 146 19.81 -20.78 28.15
CA ASN A 146 19.61 -22.03 27.42
C ASN A 146 20.06 -21.89 25.96
N TRP A 147 19.69 -20.80 25.29
CA TRP A 147 20.10 -20.50 23.92
C TRP A 147 21.62 -20.43 23.78
N LEU A 148 22.34 -19.79 24.72
CA LEU A 148 23.81 -19.73 24.72
C LEU A 148 24.47 -21.12 24.85
N ASN A 149 23.84 -22.06 25.56
CA ASN A 149 24.32 -23.43 25.64
C ASN A 149 24.05 -24.21 24.34
N GLU A 150 22.91 -23.97 23.71
CA GLU A 150 22.54 -24.59 22.43
C GLU A 150 23.32 -24.00 21.25
N SER A 151 23.64 -22.71 21.27
CA SER A 151 24.40 -22.03 20.23
C SER A 151 25.80 -22.63 20.07
N ILE A 152 26.43 -23.06 21.16
CA ILE A 152 27.70 -23.81 21.16
C ILE A 152 27.53 -25.15 20.45
N LYS A 153 26.49 -25.93 20.81
CA LYS A 153 26.25 -27.25 20.23
C LYS A 153 25.97 -27.18 18.73
N ASN A 154 25.31 -26.11 18.30
CA ASN A 154 24.90 -25.90 16.92
C ASN A 154 25.92 -25.07 16.11
N ASN A 155 27.12 -24.80 16.63
CA ASN A 155 28.17 -23.99 16.00
C ASN A 155 27.68 -22.61 15.50
N LYS A 156 26.73 -21.98 16.21
CA LYS A 156 26.19 -20.65 15.84
C LYS A 156 27.11 -19.51 16.29
N ILE A 157 27.29 -19.36 17.59
CA ILE A 157 28.17 -18.35 18.20
C ILE A 157 28.52 -18.82 19.62
N THR A 158 29.75 -18.58 20.06
CA THR A 158 30.17 -18.90 21.43
C THR A 158 29.88 -17.73 22.38
N PRO A 159 29.63 -17.98 23.68
CA PRO A 159 29.49 -16.91 24.67
C PRO A 159 30.67 -15.93 24.69
N ARG A 160 31.88 -16.44 24.44
CA ARG A 160 33.09 -15.63 24.32
C ARG A 160 33.04 -14.69 23.12
N ARG A 161 32.69 -15.20 21.92
CA ARG A 161 32.53 -14.35 20.72
C ARG A 161 31.43 -13.32 20.88
N LEU A 162 30.28 -13.70 21.44
CA LEU A 162 29.21 -12.75 21.72
C LEU A 162 29.67 -11.65 22.71
N SER A 163 30.48 -12.03 23.72
CA SER A 163 31.06 -11.05 24.66
C SER A 163 32.01 -10.08 23.96
N GLU A 164 32.90 -10.58 23.08
CA GLU A 164 33.79 -9.76 22.27
C GLU A 164 33.01 -8.80 21.36
N LEU A 165 31.92 -9.27 20.74
CA LEU A 165 31.04 -8.48 19.88
C LEU A 165 30.31 -7.36 20.65
N LEU A 166 29.81 -7.65 21.86
CA LEU A 166 29.15 -6.66 22.73
C LEU A 166 30.14 -5.64 23.31
N LEU A 167 31.35 -6.10 23.68
CA LEU A 167 32.39 -5.29 24.29
C LEU A 167 33.33 -4.62 23.30
N SER A 168 33.02 -4.65 22.00
CA SER A 168 33.95 -4.10 21.04
C SER A 168 34.22 -2.61 21.27
N LYS A 169 35.51 -2.27 21.28
CA LYS A 169 36.02 -0.92 21.47
C LYS A 169 36.25 -0.19 20.16
N SER A 170 36.23 -0.90 19.03
CA SER A 170 36.45 -0.28 17.74
C SER A 170 35.20 0.48 17.29
N ARG A 171 35.44 1.59 16.61
CA ARG A 171 34.36 2.41 16.05
C ARG A 171 33.69 1.74 14.86
N ASN A 172 34.34 0.75 14.27
CA ASN A 172 33.89 0.11 13.03
C ASN A 172 33.25 -1.26 13.27
N ASP A 173 33.32 -1.82 14.48
CA ASP A 173 32.78 -3.15 14.79
C ASP A 173 31.85 -3.17 16.01
N GLY A 174 31.27 -4.33 16.30
CA GLY A 174 30.43 -4.57 17.48
C GLY A 174 28.96 -4.20 17.34
N ILE A 175 28.21 -4.34 18.43
CA ILE A 175 26.78 -4.00 18.49
C ILE A 175 26.58 -2.56 18.96
N LYS A 176 25.78 -1.79 18.23
CA LYS A 176 25.55 -0.35 18.48
C LYS A 176 24.07 0.03 18.41
N PHE A 177 23.61 0.86 19.33
CA PHE A 177 22.32 1.54 19.21
C PHE A 177 22.43 2.74 18.27
N ILE A 178 21.43 2.91 17.39
CA ILE A 178 21.19 4.21 16.77
C ILE A 178 20.62 5.14 17.85
N TRP A 179 21.42 6.10 18.29
CA TRP A 179 21.11 6.91 19.46
C TRP A 179 20.50 8.25 19.06
N TYR A 180 19.28 8.49 19.52
CA TYR A 180 18.54 9.72 19.26
C TYR A 180 18.30 10.47 20.57
N GLU A 181 19.01 11.58 20.76
CA GLU A 181 18.81 12.47 21.90
C GLU A 181 17.94 13.65 21.48
N ILE A 182 16.77 13.81 22.11
CA ILE A 182 15.85 14.93 21.84
C ILE A 182 16.26 16.21 22.58
N GLU A 183 15.83 17.37 22.06
CA GLU A 183 16.13 18.66 22.67
C GLU A 183 15.37 18.89 23.98
N LYS A 184 15.93 19.71 24.89
CA LYS A 184 15.35 19.97 26.23
C LYS A 184 13.96 20.61 26.21
N ASN A 185 13.63 21.34 25.15
CA ASN A 185 12.37 22.03 24.94
C ASN A 185 11.27 21.14 24.34
N GLU A 186 11.58 19.93 23.87
CA GLU A 186 10.58 19.00 23.36
C GLU A 186 9.87 18.25 24.49
N LYS A 187 8.54 18.10 24.34
CA LYS A 187 7.70 17.30 25.24
C LYS A 187 7.83 15.83 24.90
N GLU A 188 8.10 15.03 25.91
CA GLU A 188 8.35 13.59 25.79
C GLU A 188 7.10 12.85 25.35
N GLU A 189 5.93 13.27 25.86
CA GLU A 189 4.64 12.71 25.51
C GLU A 189 4.35 12.95 24.03
N ASP A 190 4.63 14.14 23.49
CA ASP A 190 4.40 14.45 22.07
C ASP A 190 5.34 13.62 21.17
N VAL A 191 6.59 13.40 21.57
CA VAL A 191 7.56 12.56 20.84
C VAL A 191 7.15 11.09 20.91
N PHE A 192 6.83 10.59 22.11
CA PHE A 192 6.35 9.23 22.34
C PHE A 192 5.07 8.97 21.55
N THR A 193 4.12 9.90 21.61
CA THR A 193 2.86 9.84 20.87
C THR A 193 3.13 9.93 19.37
N ARG A 194 4.06 10.72 18.85
CA ARG A 194 4.44 10.66 17.41
C ARG A 194 5.08 9.34 16.99
N LEU A 195 5.87 8.72 17.87
CA LEU A 195 6.52 7.43 17.61
C LEU A 195 5.56 6.23 17.74
N ASN A 196 4.47 6.40 18.51
CA ASN A 196 3.49 5.33 18.79
C ASN A 196 2.09 5.56 18.19
N ILE A 197 1.73 6.77 17.73
CA ILE A 197 0.54 7.04 16.91
C ILE A 197 0.82 6.45 15.54
N GLY A 198 0.25 5.28 15.33
CA GLY A 198 0.72 4.35 14.32
C GLY A 198 2.04 3.77 14.81
N LYS A 199 2.06 2.48 15.14
CA LYS A 199 3.33 1.73 15.13
C LYS A 199 3.99 2.08 13.79
N ILE A 200 5.09 2.83 13.75
CA ILE A 200 5.88 2.93 12.52
C ILE A 200 6.50 1.54 12.40
N PRO A 201 5.98 0.65 11.53
CA PRO A 201 6.69 -0.60 11.29
C PRO A 201 8.06 -0.21 10.75
N LEU A 202 9.13 -0.99 10.96
CA LEU A 202 10.31 -0.80 10.11
C LEU A 202 9.96 -1.28 8.71
N THR A 203 9.29 -0.40 7.97
CA THR A 203 8.89 -0.57 6.58
C THR A 203 10.14 -0.55 5.70
N ASN A 204 10.03 -1.05 4.47
CA ASN A 204 11.15 -0.90 3.52
C ASN A 204 11.51 0.57 3.34
N ALA A 205 10.52 1.47 3.36
CA ALA A 205 10.75 2.90 3.24
C ALA A 205 11.70 3.42 4.33
N GLU A 206 11.46 3.12 5.60
CA GLU A 206 12.31 3.61 6.69
C GLU A 206 13.72 2.98 6.68
N LEU A 207 13.80 1.68 6.37
CA LEU A 207 15.08 0.98 6.26
C LEU A 207 15.92 1.51 5.09
N ILE A 208 15.32 1.69 3.91
CA ILE A 208 15.97 2.23 2.72
C ILE A 208 16.37 3.71 2.95
N LYS A 209 15.53 4.50 3.62
CA LYS A 209 15.86 5.89 3.99
C LYS A 209 17.10 5.93 4.88
N ALA A 210 17.21 5.03 5.85
CA ALA A 210 18.40 4.90 6.70
C ALA A 210 19.66 4.56 5.89
N LEU A 211 19.58 3.66 4.89
CA LEU A 211 20.71 3.34 4.00
C LEU A 211 21.23 4.59 3.27
N PHE A 212 20.34 5.39 2.68
CA PHE A 212 20.74 6.63 1.99
C PHE A 212 21.39 7.63 2.95
N LEU A 213 20.79 7.86 4.13
CA LEU A 213 21.33 8.77 5.14
C LEU A 213 22.70 8.32 5.67
N PHE A 214 22.91 7.02 5.81
CA PHE A 214 24.17 6.42 6.22
C PHE A 214 25.28 6.69 5.19
N GLN A 215 25.01 6.50 3.90
CA GLN A 215 25.98 6.75 2.85
C GLN A 215 26.39 8.22 2.76
N ILE A 216 25.46 9.17 2.93
CA ILE A 216 25.76 10.62 2.99
C ILE A 216 26.75 10.91 4.13
N LYS A 217 26.50 10.32 5.30
CA LYS A 217 27.36 10.49 6.48
C LYS A 217 28.75 9.89 6.28
N LYS A 218 28.89 8.75 5.56
CA LYS A 218 30.19 8.13 5.25
C LYS A 218 31.05 9.00 4.31
N ARG A 219 30.42 9.81 3.45
CA ARG A 219 31.11 10.58 2.40
C ARG A 219 31.80 11.86 2.88
N HIS A 220 31.25 12.52 3.89
CA HIS A 220 31.67 13.85 4.33
C HIS A 220 32.13 13.84 5.78
N ASN A 221 33.18 14.59 6.08
CA ASN A 221 33.65 14.81 7.45
C ASN A 221 33.11 16.11 8.07
N ASN A 222 32.56 17.00 7.23
CA ASN A 222 32.00 18.28 7.68
C ASN A 222 30.51 18.11 8.02
N LYS A 223 30.16 18.35 9.29
CA LYS A 223 28.81 18.22 9.83
C LYS A 223 27.78 19.09 9.09
N ASP A 224 28.14 20.30 8.65
CA ASP A 224 27.20 21.20 7.98
C ASP A 224 26.82 20.69 6.59
N ILE A 225 27.77 20.08 5.88
CA ILE A 225 27.53 19.49 4.56
C ILE A 225 26.64 18.25 4.69
N ILE A 226 26.93 17.38 5.66
CA ILE A 226 26.12 16.19 5.95
C ILE A 226 24.68 16.61 6.25
N GLN A 227 24.48 17.56 7.18
CA GLN A 227 23.15 17.99 7.57
C GLN A 227 22.38 18.60 6.39
N LYS A 228 23.06 19.40 5.56
CA LYS A 228 22.43 19.99 4.38
C LYS A 228 21.97 18.94 3.38
N GLU A 229 22.80 17.95 3.04
CA GLU A 229 22.43 16.89 2.12
C GLU A 229 21.33 15.97 2.68
N GLN A 230 21.40 15.63 3.97
CA GLN A 230 20.36 14.86 4.64
C GLN A 230 19.02 15.60 4.64
N ASN A 231 19.00 16.89 4.94
CA ASN A 231 17.78 17.69 4.91
C ASN A 231 17.18 17.77 3.50
N ILE A 232 18.01 17.88 2.46
CA ILE A 232 17.55 17.84 1.07
C ILE A 232 16.92 16.48 0.76
N LEU A 233 17.60 15.38 1.10
CA LEU A 233 17.08 14.03 0.87
C LEU A 233 15.74 13.82 1.56
N VAL A 234 15.64 14.17 2.85
CA VAL A 234 14.42 14.02 3.65
C VAL A 234 13.29 14.86 3.07
N SER A 235 13.56 16.11 2.69
CA SER A 235 12.55 16.96 2.08
C SER A 235 12.09 16.44 0.71
N GLU A 236 13.02 15.98 -0.14
CA GLU A 236 12.67 15.36 -1.43
C GLU A 236 11.83 14.10 -1.23
N TRP A 237 12.18 13.28 -0.24
CA TRP A 237 11.44 12.07 0.13
C TRP A 237 10.02 12.39 0.57
N ASP A 238 9.88 13.30 1.53
CA ASP A 238 8.58 13.67 2.09
C ASP A 238 7.67 14.27 1.01
N ASN A 239 8.21 15.07 0.10
CA ASN A 239 7.46 15.59 -1.05
C ASN A 239 6.93 14.47 -1.96
N ILE A 240 7.77 13.48 -2.27
CA ILE A 240 7.37 12.32 -3.10
C ILE A 240 6.27 11.54 -2.39
N GLU A 241 6.43 11.24 -1.10
CA GLU A 241 5.45 10.50 -0.32
C GLU A 241 4.11 11.25 -0.26
N ILE A 242 4.12 12.55 0.06
CA ILE A 242 2.91 13.39 0.10
C ILE A 242 2.17 13.38 -1.25
N SER A 243 2.90 13.51 -2.35
CA SER A 243 2.30 13.44 -3.69
C SER A 243 1.68 12.08 -3.97
N LEU A 244 2.37 10.99 -3.60
CA LEU A 244 1.86 9.63 -3.74
C LEU A 244 0.63 9.35 -2.86
N GLN A 245 0.47 10.04 -1.73
CA GLN A 245 -0.74 9.94 -0.89
C GLN A 245 -2.00 10.50 -1.58
N ASN A 246 -1.87 11.27 -2.67
CA ASN A 246 -3.02 11.64 -3.47
C ASN A 246 -3.58 10.42 -4.23
N ASP A 247 -4.77 9.97 -3.85
CA ASP A 247 -5.41 8.79 -4.43
C ASP A 247 -5.56 8.87 -5.96
N ARG A 248 -5.93 10.04 -6.51
CA ARG A 248 -6.05 10.19 -7.98
C ARG A 248 -4.71 10.09 -8.69
N PHE A 249 -3.64 10.54 -8.04
CA PHE A 249 -2.28 10.45 -8.57
C PHE A 249 -1.75 9.01 -8.52
N PHE A 250 -2.09 8.25 -7.48
CA PHE A 250 -1.52 6.93 -7.27
C PHE A 250 -2.28 5.81 -7.99
N HIS A 251 -3.62 5.84 -7.93
CA HIS A 251 -4.43 4.68 -8.30
C HIS A 251 -4.49 4.40 -9.80
N PHE A 252 -4.16 5.36 -10.67
CA PHE A 252 -4.12 5.08 -12.12
C PHE A 252 -2.90 4.24 -12.54
N LEU A 253 -1.91 4.04 -11.66
CA LEU A 253 -0.64 3.40 -12.03
C LEU A 253 -0.70 1.86 -12.07
N PHE A 254 -1.66 1.21 -11.43
CA PHE A 254 -1.71 -0.25 -11.31
C PHE A 254 -3.16 -0.72 -11.29
N LYS A 255 -3.44 -2.03 -11.29
CA LYS A 255 -4.81 -2.57 -11.12
C LYS A 255 -5.09 -3.07 -9.70
N GLU A 256 -4.14 -3.83 -9.16
CA GLU A 256 -4.28 -4.59 -7.93
C GLU A 256 -4.36 -3.67 -6.70
N LYS A 257 -4.58 -4.25 -5.51
CA LYS A 257 -4.58 -3.49 -4.26
C LYS A 257 -3.13 -3.25 -3.83
N TYR A 258 -2.83 -2.04 -3.37
CA TYR A 258 -1.53 -1.71 -2.80
C TYR A 258 -1.69 -1.39 -1.32
N ASP A 259 -1.24 -2.33 -0.48
CA ASP A 259 -1.49 -2.32 0.97
C ASP A 259 -0.26 -1.96 1.80
N LYS A 260 0.85 -1.56 1.15
CA LYS A 260 2.04 -1.14 1.89
C LYS A 260 1.81 0.21 2.59
N PRO A 261 2.35 0.40 3.80
CA PRO A 261 2.11 1.58 4.62
C PRO A 261 2.66 2.88 3.99
N SER A 262 3.80 2.83 3.31
CA SER A 262 4.39 3.98 2.62
C SER A 262 4.30 3.79 1.12
N ARG A 263 3.76 4.77 0.40
CA ARG A 263 3.51 4.64 -1.04
C ARG A 263 4.78 4.80 -1.88
N ILE A 264 5.82 5.45 -1.37
CA ILE A 264 7.13 5.49 -2.02
C ILE A 264 7.76 4.11 -2.18
N GLU A 265 7.36 3.12 -1.36
CA GLU A 265 7.77 1.73 -1.56
C GLU A 265 7.36 1.21 -2.93
N PHE A 266 6.32 1.75 -3.57
CA PHE A 266 5.93 1.36 -4.93
C PHE A 266 7.03 1.67 -5.93
N ILE A 267 7.72 2.80 -5.75
CA ILE A 267 8.88 3.16 -6.58
C ILE A 267 10.06 2.26 -6.24
N PHE A 268 10.27 1.91 -4.96
CA PHE A 268 11.36 1.01 -4.57
C PHE A 268 11.17 -0.40 -5.10
N ASP A 269 9.95 -0.92 -5.09
CA ASP A 269 9.62 -2.22 -5.65
C ASP A 269 9.91 -2.24 -7.15
N LEU A 270 9.47 -1.21 -7.89
CA LEU A 270 9.76 -1.08 -9.33
C LEU A 270 11.26 -0.96 -9.63
N ILE A 271 12.01 -0.25 -8.79
CA ILE A 271 13.46 -0.12 -8.94
C ILE A 271 14.15 -1.43 -8.61
N ALA A 272 13.73 -2.12 -7.56
CA ALA A 272 14.27 -3.41 -7.14
C ALA A 272 14.05 -4.48 -8.20
N ASP A 273 12.90 -4.47 -8.88
CA ASP A 273 12.64 -5.37 -10.02
C ASP A 273 13.53 -5.08 -11.23
N ASP A 274 13.91 -3.80 -11.44
CA ASP A 274 14.84 -3.38 -12.51
C ASP A 274 16.32 -3.52 -12.09
N LEU A 275 16.60 -3.81 -10.81
CA LEU A 275 17.93 -4.14 -10.30
C LEU A 275 18.00 -5.67 -10.24
N GLU A 276 18.49 -6.31 -11.31
CA GLU A 276 18.69 -7.77 -11.40
C GLU A 276 19.77 -8.27 -10.42
N VAL A 277 19.55 -8.10 -9.11
CA VAL A 277 20.44 -8.52 -8.02
C VAL A 277 19.92 -9.84 -7.47
N GLU A 278 20.70 -10.91 -7.65
CA GLU A 278 20.39 -12.21 -7.08
C GLU A 278 20.87 -12.29 -5.63
N ILE A 279 19.94 -12.56 -4.70
CA ILE A 279 20.22 -12.80 -3.29
C ILE A 279 19.78 -14.24 -2.98
N GLU A 280 20.70 -15.08 -2.48
CA GLU A 280 20.39 -16.47 -2.14
C GLU A 280 19.23 -16.53 -1.12
N ASN A 281 18.26 -17.41 -1.36
CA ASN A 281 17.08 -17.66 -0.52
C ASN A 281 16.07 -16.50 -0.39
N LEU A 282 16.23 -15.39 -1.12
CA LEU A 282 15.22 -14.32 -1.13
C LEU A 282 14.05 -14.69 -2.05
N LYS A 283 12.86 -14.84 -1.47
CA LYS A 283 11.64 -15.09 -2.24
C LYS A 283 11.07 -13.79 -2.82
N ASN A 284 10.37 -13.90 -3.94
CA ASN A 284 9.72 -12.75 -4.58
C ASN A 284 8.60 -12.11 -3.73
N ASP A 285 8.00 -12.88 -2.81
CA ASP A 285 6.92 -12.45 -1.93
C ASP A 285 7.41 -11.97 -0.55
N ASP A 286 8.72 -11.87 -0.33
CA ASP A 286 9.26 -11.38 0.94
C ASP A 286 8.88 -9.91 1.18
N GLU A 287 8.27 -9.65 2.34
CA GLU A 287 7.82 -8.30 2.73
C GLU A 287 8.96 -7.26 2.70
N LYS A 288 10.21 -7.70 2.90
CA LYS A 288 11.41 -6.85 2.94
C LYS A 288 12.28 -6.92 1.68
N ARG A 289 11.80 -7.52 0.60
CA ARG A 289 12.56 -7.72 -0.64
C ARG A 289 13.24 -6.45 -1.17
N SER A 290 12.50 -5.35 -1.30
CA SER A 290 13.07 -4.11 -1.83
C SER A 290 14.16 -3.53 -0.93
N PHE A 291 14.05 -3.69 0.40
CA PHE A 291 15.14 -3.34 1.30
C PHE A 291 16.39 -4.20 1.08
N TYR A 292 16.27 -5.53 1.02
CA TYR A 292 17.44 -6.40 0.84
C TYR A 292 18.19 -6.11 -0.46
N ILE A 293 17.46 -5.91 -1.57
CA ILE A 293 18.05 -5.55 -2.86
C ILE A 293 18.76 -4.20 -2.79
N PHE A 294 18.17 -3.20 -2.14
CA PHE A 294 18.80 -1.89 -1.97
C PHE A 294 20.04 -1.98 -1.06
N ASN A 295 19.99 -2.77 0.01
CA ASN A 295 21.11 -2.97 0.92
C ASN A 295 22.31 -3.58 0.19
N GLU A 296 22.07 -4.66 -0.57
CA GLU A 296 23.10 -5.33 -1.36
C GLU A 296 23.67 -4.43 -2.47
N TYR A 297 22.80 -3.65 -3.13
CA TYR A 297 23.25 -2.77 -4.20
C TYR A 297 24.04 -1.54 -3.69
N ILE A 298 23.69 -0.99 -2.52
CA ILE A 298 24.25 0.27 -1.99
C ILE A 298 25.53 0.00 -1.16
N ASP A 299 26.63 -0.27 -1.85
CA ASP A 299 27.96 -0.37 -1.23
C ASP A 299 28.68 0.98 -1.05
N SER A 300 28.21 2.03 -1.73
CA SER A 300 28.92 3.30 -1.85
C SER A 300 27.98 4.49 -2.04
N TYR A 301 28.47 5.67 -1.64
CA TYR A 301 27.75 6.94 -1.82
C TYR A 301 27.37 7.20 -3.28
N ASP A 302 28.22 6.86 -4.25
CA ASP A 302 27.92 7.08 -5.67
C ASP A 302 26.78 6.19 -6.17
N LYS A 303 26.71 4.92 -5.73
CA LYS A 303 25.58 4.04 -6.03
C LYS A 303 24.30 4.53 -5.36
N ALA A 304 24.36 4.92 -4.09
CA ALA A 304 23.23 5.53 -3.38
C ALA A 304 22.70 6.77 -4.13
N ARG A 305 23.58 7.69 -4.52
CA ARG A 305 23.20 8.88 -5.27
C ARG A 305 22.59 8.55 -6.64
N LYS A 306 23.09 7.52 -7.34
CA LYS A 306 22.52 7.05 -8.60
C LYS A 306 21.11 6.46 -8.40
N LEU A 307 20.91 5.64 -7.38
CA LEU A 307 19.59 5.09 -7.05
C LEU A 307 18.60 6.19 -6.66
N TRP A 308 19.01 7.16 -5.84
CA TRP A 308 18.11 8.27 -5.51
C TRP A 308 17.71 9.10 -6.74
N LYS A 309 18.63 9.28 -7.70
CA LYS A 309 18.28 9.88 -9.01
C LYS A 309 17.26 9.03 -9.77
N LYS A 310 17.37 7.69 -9.71
CA LYS A 310 16.40 6.76 -10.30
C LYS A 310 15.03 6.89 -9.62
N VAL A 311 14.96 6.96 -8.29
CA VAL A 311 13.71 7.24 -7.54
C VAL A 311 13.04 8.52 -8.04
N LYS A 312 13.82 9.62 -8.13
CA LYS A 312 13.31 10.89 -8.66
C LYS A 312 12.89 10.82 -10.12
N TYR A 313 13.55 9.99 -10.93
CA TYR A 313 13.15 9.76 -12.31
C TYR A 313 11.77 9.11 -12.39
N TYR A 314 11.54 8.00 -11.68
CA TYR A 314 10.23 7.33 -11.65
C TYR A 314 9.13 8.26 -11.18
N TYR A 315 9.37 9.02 -10.10
CA TYR A 315 8.42 10.02 -9.60
C TYR A 315 8.07 11.08 -10.66
N ARG A 316 9.07 11.64 -11.35
CA ARG A 316 8.84 12.63 -12.41
C ARG A 316 8.07 12.05 -13.60
N VAL A 317 8.34 10.79 -13.97
CA VAL A 317 7.56 10.11 -15.00
C VAL A 317 6.09 10.02 -14.56
N PHE A 318 5.81 9.64 -13.31
CA PHE A 318 4.44 9.61 -12.78
C PHE A 318 3.78 10.99 -12.83
N GLU A 319 4.50 12.06 -12.46
CA GLU A 319 4.02 13.44 -12.60
C GLU A 319 3.68 13.80 -14.06
N GLU A 320 4.55 13.46 -15.02
CA GLU A 320 4.30 13.73 -16.44
C GLU A 320 3.08 12.94 -16.96
N LEU A 321 2.95 11.67 -16.57
CA LEU A 321 1.80 10.83 -16.94
C LEU A 321 0.50 11.36 -16.33
N TYR A 322 0.52 11.88 -15.10
CA TYR A 322 -0.67 12.40 -14.43
C TYR A 322 -1.09 13.80 -14.91
N ASN A 323 -0.12 14.67 -15.19
CA ASN A 323 -0.38 16.05 -15.58
C ASN A 323 -0.87 16.16 -17.03
N ASN A 324 -0.41 15.27 -17.90
CA ASN A 324 -0.96 15.14 -19.25
C ASN A 324 -2.25 14.31 -19.22
N LEU A 325 -3.40 14.94 -19.48
CA LEU A 325 -4.72 14.26 -19.45
C LEU A 325 -4.76 13.05 -20.38
N GLN A 326 -4.21 13.14 -21.59
CA GLN A 326 -4.21 11.99 -22.51
C GLN A 326 -3.38 10.84 -21.93
N TYR A 327 -2.19 11.11 -21.40
CA TYR A 327 -1.37 10.06 -20.77
C TYR A 327 -2.08 9.44 -19.58
N TYR A 328 -2.66 10.26 -18.70
CA TYR A 328 -3.39 9.80 -17.53
C TYR A 328 -4.49 8.81 -17.90
N HIS A 329 -5.32 9.15 -18.89
CA HIS A 329 -6.43 8.30 -19.32
C HIS A 329 -5.97 7.03 -20.04
N LEU A 330 -5.00 7.13 -20.96
CA LEU A 330 -4.53 5.98 -21.74
C LEU A 330 -3.70 5.01 -20.89
N VAL A 331 -2.78 5.53 -20.07
CA VAL A 331 -2.03 4.72 -19.12
C VAL A 331 -2.98 4.10 -18.11
N GLY A 332 -3.86 4.90 -17.51
CA GLY A 332 -4.84 4.39 -16.54
C GLY A 332 -5.74 3.29 -17.10
N TYR A 333 -6.18 3.40 -18.36
CA TYR A 333 -6.90 2.32 -19.03
C TYR A 333 -6.04 1.06 -19.17
N LEU A 334 -4.82 1.18 -19.70
CA LEU A 334 -3.92 0.05 -19.93
C LEU A 334 -3.52 -0.66 -18.62
N THR A 335 -3.32 0.08 -17.54
CA THR A 335 -2.95 -0.48 -16.24
C THR A 335 -4.13 -1.06 -15.47
N ASN A 336 -5.38 -0.74 -15.81
CA ASN A 336 -6.57 -1.18 -15.06
C ASN A 336 -7.53 -2.09 -15.84
N LYS A 337 -7.38 -2.26 -17.17
CA LYS A 337 -8.23 -3.18 -17.97
C LYS A 337 -8.10 -4.65 -17.54
N ASN A 338 -8.93 -5.54 -18.08
CA ASN A 338 -8.90 -6.96 -17.72
C ASN A 338 -7.54 -7.60 -18.00
N THR A 339 -6.96 -7.33 -19.17
CA THR A 339 -5.60 -7.71 -19.57
C THR A 339 -4.62 -6.55 -19.33
N SER A 340 -4.41 -6.20 -18.06
CA SER A 340 -3.64 -5.00 -17.69
C SER A 340 -2.15 -5.11 -18.04
N LYS A 341 -1.57 -3.98 -18.43
CA LYS A 341 -0.12 -3.79 -18.57
C LYS A 341 0.48 -3.35 -17.25
N SER A 342 1.68 -3.83 -16.94
CA SER A 342 2.42 -3.33 -15.78
C SER A 342 2.86 -1.88 -16.02
N ILE A 343 2.96 -1.09 -14.94
CA ILE A 343 3.51 0.26 -15.06
C ILE A 343 4.99 0.23 -15.47
N ALA A 344 5.71 -0.82 -15.07
CA ALA A 344 7.11 -1.02 -15.45
C ALA A 344 7.28 -1.09 -16.97
N GLU A 345 6.44 -1.86 -17.68
CA GLU A 345 6.43 -1.90 -19.16
C GLU A 345 6.19 -0.51 -19.78
N ILE A 346 5.25 0.26 -19.21
CA ILE A 346 4.90 1.59 -19.73
C ILE A 346 6.05 2.59 -19.50
N ILE A 347 6.72 2.53 -18.35
CA ILE A 347 7.91 3.35 -18.06
C ILE A 347 9.05 3.00 -19.02
N GLU A 348 9.22 1.73 -19.37
CA GLU A 348 10.25 1.32 -20.32
C GLU A 348 9.95 1.85 -21.74
N TRP A 349 8.68 1.88 -22.16
CA TRP A 349 8.29 2.58 -23.39
C TRP A 349 8.56 4.09 -23.30
N TYR A 350 8.22 4.71 -22.16
CA TYR A 350 8.43 6.14 -21.94
C TYR A 350 9.91 6.52 -22.01
N LYS A 351 10.78 5.67 -21.45
CA LYS A 351 12.24 5.86 -21.42
C LYS A 351 12.87 5.75 -22.82
N ASN A 352 12.38 4.82 -23.65
CA ASN A 352 13.02 4.47 -24.93
C ASN A 352 12.40 5.16 -26.16
N LEU A 353 11.21 5.75 -26.04
CA LEU A 353 10.50 6.38 -27.15
C LEU A 353 10.45 7.90 -27.01
N SER A 354 10.43 8.62 -28.14
CA SER A 354 10.09 10.04 -28.13
C SER A 354 8.63 10.24 -27.71
N LYS A 355 8.26 11.43 -27.23
CA LYS A 355 6.89 11.73 -26.75
C LYS A 355 5.79 11.36 -27.77
N ASP A 356 6.02 11.62 -29.05
CA ASP A 356 5.07 11.27 -30.13
C ASP A 356 4.99 9.75 -30.36
N LYS A 357 6.14 9.06 -30.35
CA LYS A 357 6.20 7.59 -30.50
C LYS A 357 5.60 6.88 -29.29
N PHE A 358 5.79 7.42 -28.08
CA PHE A 358 5.19 6.93 -26.85
C PHE A 358 3.67 7.04 -26.91
N LEU A 359 3.13 8.22 -27.27
CA LEU A 359 1.69 8.40 -27.43
C LEU A 359 1.12 7.43 -28.48
N LYS A 360 1.79 7.29 -29.62
CA LYS A 360 1.40 6.32 -30.65
C LYS A 360 1.40 4.90 -30.11
N ARG A 361 2.46 4.50 -29.39
CA ARG A 361 2.58 3.17 -28.76
C ARG A 361 1.43 2.88 -27.81
N LEU A 362 1.03 3.85 -26.97
CA LEU A 362 -0.11 3.71 -26.07
C LEU A 362 -1.41 3.50 -26.86
N LYS A 363 -1.64 4.28 -27.93
CA LYS A 363 -2.82 4.12 -28.79
C LYS A 363 -2.83 2.77 -29.50
N ASP A 364 -1.71 2.32 -30.05
CA ASP A 364 -1.58 1.04 -30.76
C ASP A 364 -1.95 -0.16 -29.86
N GLU A 365 -1.70 -0.07 -28.55
CA GLU A 365 -2.08 -1.10 -27.56
C GLU A 365 -3.57 -1.08 -27.15
N ILE A 366 -4.30 -0.04 -27.54
CA ILE A 366 -5.71 0.20 -27.19
C ILE A 366 -6.61 -0.01 -28.40
N ILE A 367 -6.13 0.30 -29.61
CA ILE A 367 -6.91 0.22 -30.86
C ILE A 367 -7.54 -1.16 -31.03
N ILE A 368 -8.83 -1.15 -31.37
CA ILE A 368 -9.61 -2.34 -31.70
C ILE A 368 -9.64 -2.45 -33.23
N LYS A 369 -9.16 -3.57 -33.79
CA LYS A 369 -9.02 -3.74 -35.25
C LYS A 369 -10.33 -4.05 -35.98
N ASP A 370 -11.25 -4.75 -35.33
CA ASP A 370 -12.53 -5.18 -35.93
C ASP A 370 -13.70 -4.41 -35.30
N ILE A 371 -13.71 -3.08 -35.43
CA ILE A 371 -14.73 -2.22 -34.80
C ILE A 371 -16.13 -2.55 -35.33
N ASP A 372 -16.27 -2.85 -36.61
CA ASP A 372 -17.60 -3.15 -37.18
C ASP A 372 -18.20 -4.47 -36.66
N LYS A 373 -17.37 -5.39 -36.14
CA LYS A 373 -17.82 -6.68 -35.56
C LYS A 373 -18.17 -6.59 -34.07
N ILE A 374 -18.11 -5.40 -33.45
CA ILE A 374 -18.46 -5.30 -32.03
C ILE A 374 -19.95 -5.55 -31.77
N GLU A 375 -20.79 -5.43 -32.79
CA GLU A 375 -22.23 -5.75 -32.74
C GLU A 375 -22.50 -7.24 -32.56
N ASP A 376 -21.58 -8.08 -33.03
CA ASP A 376 -21.69 -9.54 -32.94
C ASP A 376 -21.29 -10.06 -31.55
N LEU A 377 -20.85 -9.19 -30.64
CA LEU A 377 -20.43 -9.57 -29.30
C LEU A 377 -21.65 -9.85 -28.41
N ASP A 378 -21.64 -11.03 -27.78
CA ASP A 378 -22.67 -11.44 -26.83
C ASP A 378 -22.12 -11.59 -25.40
N TYR A 379 -22.99 -11.36 -24.42
CA TYR A 379 -22.67 -11.41 -22.98
C TYR A 379 -21.96 -12.71 -22.57
N TYR A 380 -22.40 -13.88 -23.05
CA TYR A 380 -21.90 -15.17 -22.59
C TYR A 380 -20.54 -15.52 -23.18
N LYS A 381 -20.33 -15.26 -24.48
CA LYS A 381 -19.07 -15.59 -25.16
C LYS A 381 -17.99 -14.53 -24.97
N ASN A 382 -18.37 -13.27 -24.78
CA ASN A 382 -17.44 -12.14 -24.88
C ASN A 382 -17.40 -11.21 -23.67
N LYS A 383 -17.89 -11.65 -22.50
CA LYS A 383 -17.97 -10.87 -21.26
C LYS A 383 -16.75 -9.98 -20.96
N SER A 384 -15.55 -10.55 -20.99
CA SER A 384 -14.30 -9.81 -20.69
C SER A 384 -13.99 -8.73 -21.73
N LYS A 385 -14.18 -9.06 -23.02
CA LYS A 385 -13.96 -8.13 -24.13
C LYS A 385 -15.00 -6.99 -24.12
N ILE A 386 -16.26 -7.31 -23.84
CA ILE A 386 -17.34 -6.32 -23.69
C ILE A 386 -17.02 -5.37 -22.52
N SER A 387 -16.59 -5.92 -21.38
CA SER A 387 -16.19 -5.11 -20.23
C SER A 387 -15.05 -4.15 -20.55
N ASP A 388 -14.02 -4.60 -21.28
CA ASP A 388 -12.89 -3.74 -21.69
C ASP A 388 -13.35 -2.66 -22.69
N ILE A 389 -14.21 -2.99 -23.65
CA ILE A 389 -14.78 -2.02 -24.61
C ILE A 389 -15.59 -0.94 -23.90
N LEU A 390 -16.50 -1.35 -22.99
CA LEU A 390 -17.33 -0.41 -22.24
C LEU A 390 -16.48 0.43 -21.28
N PHE A 391 -15.43 -0.13 -20.69
CA PHE A 391 -14.49 0.64 -19.90
C PHE A 391 -13.74 1.67 -20.76
N LEU A 392 -13.22 1.27 -21.93
CA LEU A 392 -12.58 2.19 -22.87
C LEU A 392 -13.54 3.30 -23.30
N PHE A 393 -14.79 2.98 -23.61
CA PHE A 393 -15.81 3.96 -24.00
C PHE A 393 -16.01 5.03 -22.92
N ASN A 394 -16.05 4.63 -21.64
CA ASN A 394 -16.08 5.57 -20.51
C ASN A 394 -14.84 6.47 -20.44
N ILE A 395 -13.66 5.94 -20.75
CA ILE A 395 -12.41 6.69 -20.81
C ILE A 395 -12.40 7.69 -21.99
N LEU A 396 -12.85 7.27 -23.18
CA LEU A 396 -12.91 8.15 -24.36
C LEU A 396 -13.86 9.33 -24.15
N ILE A 397 -15.04 9.09 -23.56
CA ILE A 397 -15.96 10.18 -23.15
C ILE A 397 -15.27 11.15 -22.18
N SER A 398 -14.47 10.63 -21.26
CA SER A 398 -13.72 11.47 -20.31
C SER A 398 -12.64 12.30 -21.01
N ILE A 399 -11.91 11.72 -21.97
CA ILE A 399 -10.87 12.42 -22.76
C ILE A 399 -11.49 13.59 -23.54
N GLU A 400 -12.61 13.35 -24.21
CA GLU A 400 -13.26 14.37 -25.06
C GLU A 400 -13.87 15.53 -24.28
N SER A 401 -14.26 15.30 -23.02
CA SER A 401 -14.74 16.38 -22.14
C SER A 401 -13.66 17.41 -21.79
N ARG A 402 -12.37 17.13 -22.09
CA ARG A 402 -11.16 17.96 -21.93
C ARG A 402 -10.83 18.47 -20.51
N PHE A 403 -11.75 18.39 -19.56
CA PHE A 403 -11.57 18.90 -18.20
C PHE A 403 -11.75 17.82 -17.12
N PHE A 404 -12.16 16.61 -17.48
CA PHE A 404 -12.47 15.56 -16.53
C PHE A 404 -11.42 14.45 -16.52
N ARG A 405 -10.72 14.28 -15.39
CA ARG A 405 -9.94 13.06 -15.11
C ARG A 405 -10.89 11.95 -14.70
N TYR A 406 -10.81 10.82 -15.39
CA TYR A 406 -11.54 9.62 -14.97
C TYR A 406 -11.05 9.18 -13.59
N PRO A 407 -11.91 9.00 -12.58
CA PRO A 407 -11.48 8.75 -11.21
C PRO A 407 -11.12 7.27 -11.00
N PHE A 408 -9.89 6.88 -11.37
CA PHE A 408 -9.41 5.51 -11.20
C PHE A 408 -9.37 5.07 -9.72
N ASP A 409 -9.19 6.01 -8.80
CA ASP A 409 -9.29 5.82 -7.35
C ASP A 409 -10.68 5.34 -6.91
N LEU A 410 -11.74 5.90 -7.48
CA LEU A 410 -13.11 5.45 -7.25
C LEU A 410 -13.39 4.16 -8.02
N HIS A 411 -12.87 4.05 -9.24
CA HIS A 411 -13.05 2.86 -10.07
C HIS A 411 -12.56 1.59 -9.38
N LYS A 412 -11.40 1.63 -8.73
CA LYS A 412 -10.81 0.48 -8.06
C LYS A 412 -11.52 0.03 -6.79
N LYS A 413 -12.25 0.92 -6.13
CA LYS A 413 -13.00 0.59 -4.91
C LYS A 413 -14.19 -0.32 -5.23
N GLU A 414 -14.62 -0.35 -6.49
CA GLU A 414 -15.76 -1.12 -6.95
C GLU A 414 -15.34 -2.44 -7.62
N LYS A 415 -16.19 -3.45 -7.50
CA LYS A 415 -16.15 -4.63 -8.38
C LYS A 415 -17.05 -4.36 -9.56
N TRP A 416 -16.55 -4.48 -10.79
CA TRP A 416 -17.34 -4.14 -11.97
C TRP A 416 -18.11 -5.34 -12.52
N SER A 417 -19.32 -5.08 -12.98
CA SER A 417 -20.21 -6.05 -13.60
C SER A 417 -20.88 -5.41 -14.82
N LEU A 418 -21.31 -6.26 -15.75
CA LEU A 418 -22.15 -5.81 -16.85
C LEU A 418 -23.59 -5.79 -16.34
N GLU A 419 -24.27 -4.68 -16.62
CA GLU A 419 -25.69 -4.51 -16.36
C GLU A 419 -26.43 -4.49 -17.69
N HIS A 420 -27.56 -5.18 -17.73
CA HIS A 420 -28.48 -5.12 -18.87
C HIS A 420 -29.39 -3.90 -18.74
N ILE A 421 -29.47 -3.07 -19.77
CA ILE A 421 -30.23 -1.82 -19.76
C ILE A 421 -31.74 -2.14 -19.70
N ASN A 422 -32.20 -3.02 -20.58
CA ASN A 422 -33.47 -3.75 -20.43
C ASN A 422 -33.23 -5.07 -19.71
N PRO A 423 -34.10 -5.48 -18.77
CA PRO A 423 -33.88 -6.69 -17.96
C PRO A 423 -34.03 -7.97 -18.78
N GLN A 424 -33.23 -9.00 -18.46
CA GLN A 424 -33.42 -10.36 -19.02
C GLN A 424 -34.53 -11.14 -18.28
N ASN A 425 -34.48 -11.13 -16.94
CA ASN A 425 -35.41 -11.85 -16.09
C ASN A 425 -36.10 -10.85 -15.16
N PRO A 426 -37.06 -10.06 -15.68
CA PRO A 426 -37.69 -9.00 -14.89
C PRO A 426 -38.23 -9.54 -13.58
N LEU A 427 -38.04 -8.77 -12.51
CA LEU A 427 -38.61 -9.10 -11.20
C LEU A 427 -40.14 -9.27 -11.33
N GLU A 428 -40.71 -10.15 -10.52
CA GLU A 428 -42.17 -10.22 -10.40
C GLU A 428 -42.69 -8.85 -9.96
N MET A 429 -43.38 -8.20 -10.90
CA MET A 429 -44.01 -6.91 -10.66
C MET A 429 -45.42 -7.10 -10.11
N SER A 430 -45.80 -6.20 -9.21
CA SER A 430 -47.19 -5.98 -8.85
C SER A 430 -48.03 -5.60 -10.07
N GLU A 431 -49.35 -5.77 -9.96
CA GLU A 431 -50.29 -5.37 -11.02
C GLU A 431 -50.15 -3.88 -11.37
N GLU A 432 -49.96 -3.03 -10.35
CA GLU A 432 -49.77 -1.59 -10.47
C GLU A 432 -48.49 -1.24 -11.23
N GLU A 433 -47.38 -1.93 -10.93
CA GLU A 433 -46.11 -1.74 -11.63
C GLU A 433 -46.18 -2.20 -13.08
N LYS A 434 -46.88 -3.32 -13.37
CA LYS A 434 -47.15 -3.77 -14.75
C LYS A 434 -47.98 -2.75 -15.51
N GLU A 435 -49.03 -2.23 -14.88
CA GLU A 435 -49.86 -1.18 -15.46
C GLU A 435 -49.04 0.08 -15.75
N GLU A 436 -48.13 0.46 -14.84
CA GLU A 436 -47.26 1.63 -14.99
C GLU A 436 -46.21 1.44 -16.11
N VAL A 437 -45.63 0.23 -16.23
CA VAL A 437 -44.76 -0.11 -17.36
C VAL A 437 -45.53 -0.02 -18.66
N LEU A 438 -46.70 -0.65 -18.78
CA LEU A 438 -47.54 -0.59 -19.99
C LEU A 438 -47.99 0.82 -20.35
N LYS A 439 -48.37 1.64 -19.36
CA LYS A 439 -48.65 3.08 -19.57
C LYS A 439 -47.44 3.81 -20.14
N GLY A 440 -46.24 3.44 -19.73
CA GLY A 440 -45.00 3.92 -20.34
C GLY A 440 -44.88 3.59 -21.83
N TYR A 441 -45.60 2.57 -22.31
CA TYR A 441 -45.64 2.13 -23.71
C TYR A 441 -46.88 2.52 -24.51
N ILE A 442 -47.82 3.28 -23.94
CA ILE A 442 -49.10 3.60 -24.60
C ILE A 442 -48.96 4.40 -25.91
N ASP A 443 -47.88 5.18 -26.06
CA ASP A 443 -47.59 5.97 -27.26
C ASP A 443 -46.83 5.18 -28.35
N ASP A 444 -46.62 3.88 -28.15
CA ASP A 444 -46.02 3.01 -29.17
C ASP A 444 -47.01 2.73 -30.30
N GLU A 445 -46.79 3.30 -31.49
CA GLU A 445 -47.70 3.13 -32.65
C GLU A 445 -48.02 1.66 -32.97
N LYS A 446 -47.09 0.74 -32.68
CA LYS A 446 -47.27 -0.68 -32.98
C LYS A 446 -48.18 -1.39 -31.96
N TYR A 447 -48.11 -1.00 -30.69
CA TYR A 447 -48.78 -1.71 -29.59
C TYR A 447 -49.87 -0.89 -28.88
N LYS A 448 -50.09 0.37 -29.28
CA LYS A 448 -51.02 1.31 -28.65
C LYS A 448 -52.42 0.74 -28.44
N GLU A 449 -53.07 0.24 -29.49
CA GLU A 449 -54.42 -0.31 -29.39
C GLU A 449 -54.49 -1.54 -28.47
N GLU A 450 -53.47 -2.40 -28.53
CA GLU A 450 -53.37 -3.62 -27.70
C GLU A 450 -53.19 -3.24 -26.22
N ILE A 451 -52.31 -2.26 -25.93
CA ILE A 451 -52.07 -1.71 -24.59
C ILE A 451 -53.32 -1.03 -24.05
N GLU A 452 -53.98 -0.15 -24.80
CA GLU A 452 -55.18 0.56 -24.36
C GLU A 452 -56.33 -0.41 -24.03
N ASN A 453 -56.51 -1.45 -24.85
CA ASN A 453 -57.52 -2.48 -24.61
C ASN A 453 -57.21 -3.29 -23.34
N VAL A 454 -55.96 -3.70 -23.18
CA VAL A 454 -55.56 -4.52 -22.04
C VAL A 454 -55.56 -3.72 -20.73
N LEU A 455 -55.17 -2.44 -20.75
CA LEU A 455 -55.31 -1.52 -19.61
C LEU A 455 -56.78 -1.30 -19.21
N LYS A 456 -57.71 -1.21 -20.18
CA LYS A 456 -59.16 -1.08 -19.89
C LYS A 456 -59.74 -2.34 -19.23
N ILE A 457 -59.34 -3.52 -19.69
CA ILE A 457 -59.90 -4.80 -19.24
C ILE A 457 -59.25 -5.25 -17.90
N LYS A 458 -58.09 -4.68 -17.53
CA LYS A 458 -57.32 -5.04 -16.33
C LYS A 458 -56.97 -6.53 -16.26
N ASP A 459 -56.61 -7.09 -17.42
CA ASP A 459 -56.24 -8.49 -17.58
C ASP A 459 -54.73 -8.68 -17.38
N VAL A 460 -54.34 -9.10 -16.18
CA VAL A 460 -52.93 -9.17 -15.74
C VAL A 460 -52.11 -10.18 -16.55
N ASP A 461 -52.72 -11.28 -17.00
CA ASP A 461 -51.99 -12.28 -17.80
C ASP A 461 -51.61 -11.71 -19.17
N LYS A 462 -52.49 -10.90 -19.77
CA LYS A 462 -52.19 -10.17 -21.00
C LYS A 462 -51.14 -9.07 -20.82
N TYR A 463 -50.95 -8.56 -19.59
CA TYR A 463 -49.90 -7.56 -19.33
C TYR A 463 -48.53 -8.15 -19.62
N ASN A 464 -48.28 -9.36 -19.12
CA ASN A 464 -47.02 -10.07 -19.34
C ASN A 464 -46.78 -10.40 -20.81
N GLU A 465 -47.83 -10.79 -21.54
CA GLU A 465 -47.74 -11.10 -22.97
C GLU A 465 -47.32 -9.88 -23.80
N ILE A 466 -47.97 -8.73 -23.56
CA ILE A 466 -47.64 -7.49 -24.26
C ILE A 466 -46.23 -7.01 -23.89
N ILE A 467 -45.86 -7.02 -22.60
CA ILE A 467 -44.52 -6.58 -22.20
C ILE A 467 -43.43 -7.44 -22.88
N ARG A 468 -43.63 -8.77 -23.01
CA ARG A 468 -42.71 -9.66 -23.76
C ARG A 468 -42.64 -9.37 -25.26
N LYS A 469 -43.72 -8.86 -25.88
CA LYS A 469 -43.71 -8.44 -27.29
C LYS A 469 -42.94 -7.12 -27.50
N ILE A 470 -42.88 -6.30 -26.45
CA ILE A 470 -42.27 -4.97 -26.48
C ILE A 470 -40.77 -5.04 -26.13
N ILE A 471 -40.43 -5.80 -25.09
CA ILE A 471 -39.06 -5.91 -24.57
C ILE A 471 -38.52 -7.29 -24.88
N ASP A 472 -37.44 -7.32 -25.66
CA ASP A 472 -36.68 -8.53 -25.91
C ASP A 472 -35.83 -8.88 -24.68
N TYR A 473 -36.29 -9.88 -23.93
CA TYR A 473 -35.63 -10.36 -22.72
C TYR A 473 -34.39 -11.23 -23.01
N ASP A 474 -34.21 -11.67 -24.25
CA ASP A 474 -33.06 -12.47 -24.67
C ASP A 474 -31.95 -11.59 -25.31
N ASP A 475 -32.07 -10.25 -25.22
CA ASP A 475 -31.10 -9.31 -25.79
C ASP A 475 -29.81 -9.21 -24.97
N ASP A 476 -28.86 -10.05 -25.33
CA ASP A 476 -27.51 -10.13 -24.76
C ASP A 476 -26.42 -9.37 -25.54
N SER A 477 -26.84 -8.55 -26.49
CA SER A 477 -25.91 -7.80 -27.32
C SER A 477 -25.28 -6.63 -26.57
N LEU A 478 -24.12 -6.17 -27.04
CA LEU A 478 -23.41 -5.00 -26.52
C LEU A 478 -24.32 -3.76 -26.34
N GLY A 479 -25.29 -3.56 -27.22
CA GLY A 479 -26.17 -2.38 -27.22
C GLY A 479 -27.20 -2.38 -26.09
N ASN A 480 -27.38 -3.52 -25.41
CA ASN A 480 -28.19 -3.63 -24.20
C ASN A 480 -27.31 -3.73 -22.93
N LEU A 481 -26.00 -3.52 -23.03
CA LEU A 481 -25.08 -3.70 -21.91
C LEU A 481 -24.38 -2.39 -21.53
N THR A 482 -24.20 -2.22 -20.23
CA THR A 482 -23.44 -1.10 -19.67
C THR A 482 -22.60 -1.53 -18.47
N LEU A 483 -21.64 -0.69 -18.06
CA LEU A 483 -20.76 -1.00 -16.94
C LEU A 483 -21.31 -0.39 -15.65
N LEU A 484 -21.49 -1.21 -14.61
CA LEU A 484 -21.88 -0.76 -13.28
C LEU A 484 -21.13 -1.53 -12.18
N SER A 485 -20.92 -0.89 -11.04
CA SER A 485 -20.41 -1.57 -9.85
C SER A 485 -21.38 -2.67 -9.44
N GLN A 486 -20.88 -3.80 -8.99
CA GLN A 486 -21.66 -4.95 -8.56
C GLN A 486 -22.64 -4.60 -7.44
N SER A 487 -22.25 -3.72 -6.51
CA SER A 487 -23.11 -3.21 -5.44
C SER A 487 -24.35 -2.51 -6.00
N ILE A 488 -24.16 -1.53 -6.90
CA ILE A 488 -25.23 -0.82 -7.60
C ILE A 488 -26.04 -1.78 -8.47
N ASN A 489 -25.38 -2.64 -9.25
CA ASN A 489 -26.05 -3.58 -10.15
C ASN A 489 -26.98 -4.53 -9.39
N SER A 490 -26.52 -5.10 -8.27
CA SER A 490 -27.38 -5.93 -7.41
C SER A 490 -28.55 -5.16 -6.79
N SER A 491 -28.38 -3.88 -6.49
CA SER A 491 -29.46 -3.03 -5.95
C SER A 491 -30.48 -2.65 -7.01
N ILE A 492 -30.05 -2.37 -8.23
CA ILE A 492 -30.92 -2.02 -9.35
C ILE A 492 -31.65 -3.29 -9.84
N GLY A 493 -30.96 -4.42 -9.90
CA GLY A 493 -31.51 -5.72 -10.25
C GLY A 493 -32.13 -5.78 -11.64
N ASN A 494 -33.03 -6.72 -11.86
CA ASN A 494 -33.72 -6.89 -13.15
C ASN A 494 -34.92 -5.94 -13.32
N ASN A 495 -34.80 -4.70 -12.86
CA ASN A 495 -35.84 -3.69 -13.02
C ASN A 495 -35.98 -3.22 -14.48
N PHE A 496 -37.11 -2.61 -14.82
CA PHE A 496 -37.30 -1.98 -16.12
C PHE A 496 -36.50 -0.68 -16.25
N PHE A 497 -36.14 -0.30 -17.49
CA PHE A 497 -35.32 0.87 -17.80
C PHE A 497 -35.72 2.14 -17.04
N LYS A 498 -37.03 2.45 -16.95
CA LYS A 498 -37.56 3.60 -16.20
C LYS A 498 -37.06 3.65 -14.75
N TYR A 499 -37.14 2.52 -14.05
CA TYR A 499 -36.75 2.42 -12.63
C TYR A 499 -35.23 2.44 -12.51
N LYS A 500 -34.51 1.71 -13.38
CA LYS A 500 -33.04 1.76 -13.44
C LYS A 500 -32.53 3.19 -13.64
N ARG A 501 -33.13 3.93 -14.58
CA ARG A 501 -32.84 5.34 -14.84
C ARG A 501 -33.06 6.22 -13.61
N LYS A 502 -34.17 6.03 -12.89
CA LYS A 502 -34.46 6.78 -11.66
C LYS A 502 -33.37 6.54 -10.61
N GLU A 503 -32.96 5.29 -10.41
CA GLU A 503 -31.88 4.93 -9.49
C GLU A 503 -30.55 5.56 -9.91
N ILE A 504 -30.18 5.49 -11.18
CA ILE A 504 -28.96 6.13 -11.69
C ILE A 504 -28.96 7.65 -11.46
N ILE A 505 -30.11 8.31 -11.64
CA ILE A 505 -30.25 9.75 -11.34
C ILE A 505 -30.10 10.02 -9.83
N ASN A 506 -30.65 9.16 -8.97
CA ASN A 506 -30.50 9.31 -7.52
C ASN A 506 -29.05 9.12 -7.08
N LEU A 507 -28.36 8.11 -7.64
CA LEU A 507 -26.93 7.88 -7.38
C LEU A 507 -26.08 9.09 -7.78
N ASP A 508 -26.38 9.71 -8.93
CA ASP A 508 -25.71 10.93 -9.38
C ASP A 508 -25.98 12.13 -8.45
N LYS A 509 -27.23 12.30 -7.99
CA LYS A 509 -27.59 13.33 -6.99
C LYS A 509 -26.84 13.13 -5.68
N ASP A 510 -26.68 11.88 -5.26
CA ASP A 510 -25.95 11.51 -4.05
C ASP A 510 -24.42 11.56 -4.23
N SER A 511 -23.94 12.05 -5.37
CA SER A 511 -22.51 12.13 -5.71
C SER A 511 -21.78 10.77 -5.66
N LYS A 512 -22.52 9.67 -5.85
CA LYS A 512 -21.92 8.35 -6.01
C LYS A 512 -21.36 8.20 -7.42
N PHE A 513 -20.25 7.48 -7.52
CA PHE A 513 -19.58 7.31 -8.80
C PHE A 513 -20.40 6.40 -9.73
N VAL A 514 -20.88 6.97 -10.82
CA VAL A 514 -21.44 6.25 -11.97
C VAL A 514 -20.52 6.49 -13.17
N PRO A 515 -20.12 5.44 -13.92
CA PRO A 515 -19.28 5.64 -15.09
C PRO A 515 -19.92 6.63 -16.08
N PRO A 516 -19.15 7.57 -16.66
CA PRO A 516 -19.69 8.65 -17.50
C PRO A 516 -20.57 8.14 -18.65
N ALA A 517 -20.13 7.10 -19.36
CA ALA A 517 -20.90 6.50 -20.44
C ALA A 517 -22.21 5.90 -19.94
N THR A 518 -22.17 5.15 -18.85
CA THR A 518 -23.36 4.54 -18.24
C THR A 518 -24.40 5.60 -17.87
N LYS A 519 -23.95 6.72 -17.29
CA LYS A 519 -24.82 7.87 -17.02
C LYS A 519 -25.46 8.40 -18.30
N LEU A 520 -24.68 8.60 -19.35
CA LEU A 520 -25.17 9.12 -20.64
C LEU A 520 -26.17 8.16 -21.32
N VAL A 521 -25.97 6.85 -21.20
CA VAL A 521 -26.92 5.81 -21.65
C VAL A 521 -28.28 6.00 -20.99
N PHE A 522 -28.34 6.01 -19.66
CA PHE A 522 -29.62 6.14 -18.94
C PHE A 522 -30.26 7.53 -19.07
N LEU A 523 -29.47 8.56 -19.41
CA LEU A 523 -29.98 9.88 -19.76
C LEU A 523 -30.39 10.02 -21.23
N LYS A 524 -30.14 9.00 -22.07
CA LYS A 524 -30.39 8.97 -23.51
C LYS A 524 -29.69 10.07 -24.31
N TYR A 525 -28.45 10.41 -23.95
CA TYR A 525 -27.72 11.49 -24.62
C TYR A 525 -27.17 11.10 -26.01
N PHE A 526 -27.17 9.81 -26.32
CA PHE A 526 -26.71 9.30 -27.62
C PHE A 526 -27.81 9.30 -28.69
N THR A 527 -29.08 9.36 -28.28
CA THR A 527 -30.23 9.43 -29.19
C THR A 527 -30.57 10.91 -29.43
N GLN A 528 -30.55 11.37 -30.69
CA GLN A 528 -30.83 12.78 -31.03
C GLN A 528 -32.23 13.23 -30.58
N GLU A 529 -33.25 12.42 -30.92
CA GLU A 529 -34.65 12.70 -30.59
C GLU A 529 -35.29 11.44 -29.97
N PRO A 530 -35.09 11.20 -28.66
CA PRO A 530 -35.65 10.03 -28.01
C PRO A 530 -37.18 10.15 -27.94
N LYS A 531 -37.88 9.17 -28.52
CA LYS A 531 -39.35 9.13 -28.51
C LYS A 531 -39.94 9.03 -27.10
N SER A 532 -39.23 8.39 -26.18
CA SER A 532 -39.59 8.29 -24.77
C SER A 532 -38.35 8.29 -23.88
N LEU A 533 -38.46 8.87 -22.67
CA LEU A 533 -37.42 8.76 -21.63
C LEU A 533 -37.65 7.57 -20.68
N TYR A 534 -38.74 6.83 -20.87
CA TYR A 534 -39.14 5.72 -19.99
C TYR A 534 -38.83 4.34 -20.56
N LYS A 535 -38.42 4.26 -21.83
CA LYS A 535 -38.16 3.01 -22.57
C LYS A 535 -36.71 2.95 -23.02
N TRP A 536 -36.14 1.77 -23.19
CA TRP A 536 -34.93 1.58 -24.00
C TRP A 536 -35.33 0.88 -25.30
N GLU A 537 -35.26 1.60 -26.42
CA GLU A 537 -35.80 1.19 -27.72
C GLU A 537 -34.70 0.75 -28.68
N ILE A 538 -35.10 0.10 -29.78
CA ILE A 538 -34.19 -0.36 -30.84
C ILE A 538 -33.35 0.81 -31.40
N GLU A 539 -33.94 2.00 -31.52
CA GLU A 539 -33.23 3.18 -32.01
C GLU A 539 -32.18 3.69 -31.01
N ASP A 540 -32.47 3.62 -29.71
CA ASP A 540 -31.49 3.99 -28.68
C ASP A 540 -30.31 3.02 -28.68
N LYS A 541 -30.60 1.72 -28.83
CA LYS A 541 -29.60 0.66 -28.95
C LYS A 541 -28.68 0.88 -30.16
N LYS A 542 -29.26 1.19 -31.33
CA LYS A 542 -28.49 1.50 -32.55
C LYS A 542 -27.63 2.75 -32.36
N SER A 543 -28.22 3.83 -31.85
CA SER A 543 -27.52 5.08 -31.60
C SER A 543 -26.35 4.90 -30.62
N TYR A 544 -26.56 4.12 -29.56
CA TYR A 544 -25.54 3.80 -28.58
C TYR A 544 -24.37 3.00 -29.18
N ILE A 545 -24.66 1.98 -29.98
CA ILE A 545 -23.63 1.20 -30.68
C ILE A 545 -22.86 2.05 -31.68
N GLU A 546 -23.55 2.85 -32.49
CA GLU A 546 -22.91 3.74 -33.45
C GLU A 546 -22.02 4.77 -32.76
N GLU A 547 -22.44 5.30 -31.61
CA GLU A 547 -21.61 6.18 -30.80
C GLU A 547 -20.33 5.47 -30.30
N ILE A 548 -20.45 4.23 -29.82
CA ILE A 548 -19.28 3.42 -29.44
C ILE A 548 -18.33 3.26 -30.64
N LYS A 549 -18.85 2.87 -31.81
CA LYS A 549 -18.06 2.70 -33.04
C LYS A 549 -17.38 4.01 -33.44
N ASN A 550 -18.11 5.12 -33.47
CA ASN A 550 -17.61 6.42 -33.87
C ASN A 550 -16.45 6.89 -32.98
N ARG A 551 -16.57 6.73 -31.66
CA ARG A 551 -15.49 7.10 -30.73
C ARG A 551 -14.28 6.19 -30.87
N LEU A 552 -14.49 4.89 -31.08
CA LEU A 552 -13.39 3.95 -31.31
C LEU A 552 -12.66 4.23 -32.62
N LYS A 553 -13.38 4.53 -33.71
CA LYS A 553 -12.81 4.90 -35.02
C LYS A 553 -12.02 6.20 -34.93
N SER A 554 -12.65 7.26 -34.38
CA SER A 554 -12.01 8.55 -34.15
C SER A 554 -10.75 8.45 -33.29
N PHE A 555 -10.76 7.60 -32.26
CA PHE A 555 -9.59 7.33 -31.44
C PHE A 555 -8.46 6.62 -32.22
N GLY A 556 -8.83 5.64 -33.05
CA GLY A 556 -7.92 4.88 -33.92
C GLY A 556 -7.37 5.67 -35.12
N GLY A 557 -8.00 6.81 -35.46
CA GLY A 557 -7.64 7.63 -36.62
C GLY A 557 -8.27 7.15 -37.94
N GLU A 558 -9.36 6.38 -37.84
CA GLU A 558 -10.30 6.06 -38.92
C GLU A 558 -11.44 7.08 -38.92
#